data_AF-A0A800LV42-F1
#
_entry.id   AF-A0A800LV42-F1
#
_cell.length_a   1.000
_cell.length_b   1.000
_cell.length_c   1.000
_cell.angle_alpha   90.00
_cell.angle_beta   90.00
_cell.angle_gamma   90.00
#
_symmetry.space_group_name_H-M   'P 1'
#
loop_
_entity.id
_entity.type
_entity.pdbx_description
1 polymer ?
#
loop_
_entity_poly.entity_id
_entity_poly.type
_entity_poly.pdbx_seq_one_letter_code
_entity_poly.pdbx_strand_id
1 'polypeptide(L)'
;MKLKVWGGTALGVVLLITGTLFYGLHVLEEQEAEHARFFETGKVINQLLTDYAGAIKHVDENKDISGVTDFYSSDYMAPERGRWELKKDVSISDVSSFKLIADGATDYNRGDLNTELQQYFNSLESIKRVKCKIDMIEEIEPERAVTLRIKYILDGVDQNGLAFQDRFFYRWWLVNEGGAAGAFDWKVVRDQLVEGVRTSGTREGFASVNPMNLGIDFTHARDPDLDA
;
A
#
# COMPACT_ATOMS: atom_id res chain seq x y z
N MET A 1 -52.40 -56.37 -20.67
CA MET A 1 -50.96 -56.60 -20.46
C MET A 1 -50.21 -55.33 -20.84
N LYS A 2 -50.07 -54.40 -19.89
CA LYS A 2 -49.42 -53.10 -20.07
C LYS A 2 -48.18 -53.09 -19.17
N LEU A 3 -46.99 -53.11 -19.75
CA LEU A 3 -45.76 -52.71 -19.05
C LEU A 3 -44.67 -52.40 -20.08
N LYS A 4 -44.67 -51.16 -20.56
CA LYS A 4 -43.51 -50.50 -21.17
C LYS A 4 -43.78 -49.00 -21.14
N VAL A 5 -42.72 -48.20 -21.04
CA VAL A 5 -42.71 -46.73 -20.93
C VAL A 5 -42.83 -46.16 -19.51
N TRP A 6 -42.02 -46.63 -18.55
CA TRP A 6 -41.74 -45.88 -17.30
C TRP A 6 -40.24 -45.83 -16.92
N GLY A 7 -39.34 -46.28 -17.81
CA GLY A 7 -37.89 -46.30 -17.53
C GLY A 7 -37.10 -45.09 -18.07
N GLY A 8 -37.61 -44.39 -19.09
CA GLY A 8 -36.86 -43.30 -19.75
C GLY A 8 -36.97 -41.93 -19.08
N THR A 9 -38.13 -41.63 -18.48
CA THR A 9 -38.39 -40.33 -17.82
C THR A 9 -37.74 -40.24 -16.43
N ALA A 10 -37.70 -41.34 -15.68
CA ALA A 10 -37.01 -41.37 -14.38
C ALA A 10 -35.48 -41.20 -14.54
N LEU A 11 -34.88 -41.79 -15.58
CA LEU A 11 -33.44 -41.67 -15.83
C LEU A 11 -33.04 -40.24 -16.25
N GLY A 12 -33.87 -39.59 -17.07
CA GLY A 12 -33.62 -38.22 -17.55
C GLY A 12 -33.70 -37.17 -16.43
N VAL A 13 -34.62 -37.33 -15.48
CA VAL A 13 -34.74 -36.41 -14.32
C VAL A 13 -33.59 -36.59 -13.33
N VAL A 14 -33.12 -37.83 -13.11
CA VAL A 14 -31.96 -38.09 -12.24
C VAL A 14 -30.66 -37.52 -12.83
N LEU A 15 -30.44 -37.64 -14.14
CA LEU A 15 -29.29 -37.05 -14.83
C LEU A 15 -29.32 -35.50 -14.82
N LEU A 16 -30.51 -34.89 -14.93
CA LEU A 16 -30.65 -33.43 -14.84
C LEU A 16 -30.33 -32.92 -13.43
N ILE A 17 -30.84 -33.59 -12.38
CA ILE A 17 -30.60 -33.21 -10.98
C ILE A 17 -29.12 -33.42 -10.58
N THR A 18 -28.50 -34.52 -11.02
CA THR A 18 -27.06 -34.76 -10.78
C THR A 18 -26.18 -33.79 -11.55
N GLY A 19 -26.56 -33.41 -12.78
CA GLY A 19 -25.87 -32.38 -13.56
C GLY A 19 -25.92 -30.99 -12.91
N THR A 20 -27.08 -30.56 -12.37
CA THR A 20 -27.18 -29.28 -11.64
C THR A 20 -26.47 -29.30 -10.30
N LEU A 21 -26.48 -30.42 -9.57
CA LEU A 21 -25.71 -30.57 -8.33
C LEU A 21 -24.20 -30.54 -8.59
N PHE A 22 -23.73 -31.20 -9.64
CA PHE A 22 -22.32 -31.22 -10.03
C PHE A 22 -21.84 -29.85 -10.53
N TYR A 23 -22.66 -29.16 -11.33
CA TYR A 23 -22.39 -27.79 -11.75
C TYR A 23 -22.40 -26.82 -10.54
N GLY A 24 -23.37 -26.97 -9.63
CA GLY A 24 -23.45 -26.17 -8.40
C GLY A 24 -22.26 -26.39 -7.47
N LEU A 25 -21.79 -27.63 -7.33
CA LEU A 25 -20.59 -27.96 -6.55
C LEU A 25 -19.33 -27.38 -7.20
N HIS A 26 -19.18 -27.48 -8.52
CA HIS A 26 -18.05 -26.87 -9.22
C HIS A 26 -18.02 -25.35 -9.10
N VAL A 27 -19.18 -24.68 -9.23
CA VAL A 27 -19.26 -23.22 -9.06
C VAL A 27 -18.92 -22.81 -7.62
N LEU A 28 -19.33 -23.60 -6.61
CA LEU A 28 -18.97 -23.34 -5.22
C LEU A 28 -17.48 -23.58 -4.95
N GLU A 29 -16.89 -24.65 -5.49
CA GLU A 29 -15.46 -24.92 -5.40
C GLU A 29 -14.61 -23.85 -6.10
N GLU A 30 -15.05 -23.37 -7.28
CA GLU A 30 -14.41 -22.26 -7.99
C GLU A 30 -14.49 -20.96 -7.19
N GLN A 31 -15.64 -20.66 -6.59
CA GLN A 31 -15.82 -19.48 -5.72
C GLN A 31 -14.98 -19.58 -4.44
N GLU A 32 -14.95 -20.73 -3.78
CA GLU A 32 -14.12 -20.95 -2.60
C GLU A 32 -12.62 -20.83 -2.94
N ALA A 33 -12.18 -21.36 -4.09
CA ALA A 33 -10.82 -21.23 -4.57
C ALA A 33 -10.47 -19.79 -4.96
N GLU A 34 -11.39 -19.03 -5.54
CA GLU A 34 -11.22 -17.61 -5.83
C GLU A 34 -11.15 -16.78 -4.54
N HIS A 35 -12.03 -17.04 -3.58
CA HIS A 35 -12.00 -16.39 -2.26
C HIS A 35 -10.73 -16.70 -1.49
N ALA A 36 -10.24 -17.95 -1.53
CA ALA A 36 -8.98 -18.34 -0.91
C ALA A 36 -7.79 -17.58 -1.53
N ARG A 37 -7.74 -17.48 -2.87
CA ARG A 37 -6.68 -16.73 -3.59
C ARG A 37 -6.73 -15.23 -3.30
N PHE A 38 -7.92 -14.66 -3.19
CA PHE A 38 -8.10 -13.26 -2.78
C PHE A 38 -7.58 -13.02 -1.36
N PHE A 39 -7.94 -13.90 -0.42
CA PHE A 39 -7.51 -13.81 0.97
C PHE A 39 -5.98 -13.93 1.11
N GLU A 40 -5.37 -14.92 0.45
CA GLU A 40 -3.92 -15.08 0.46
C GLU A 40 -3.22 -13.89 -0.22
N THR A 41 -3.76 -13.36 -1.32
CA THR A 41 -3.23 -12.13 -1.94
C THR A 41 -3.23 -10.96 -0.94
N GLY A 42 -4.33 -10.74 -0.22
CA GLY A 42 -4.41 -9.70 0.81
C GLY A 42 -3.42 -9.91 1.97
N LYS A 43 -3.21 -11.15 2.41
CA LYS A 43 -2.25 -11.49 3.47
C LYS A 43 -0.81 -11.24 3.03
N VAL A 44 -0.45 -11.66 1.82
CA VAL A 44 0.90 -11.47 1.27
C VAL A 44 1.20 -9.98 1.06
N ILE A 45 0.22 -9.17 0.64
CA ILE A 45 0.41 -7.71 0.54
C ILE A 45 0.62 -7.07 1.92
N ASN A 46 -0.11 -7.48 2.95
CA ASN A 46 0.15 -6.97 4.31
C ASN A 46 1.57 -7.33 4.79
N GLN A 47 2.06 -8.52 4.44
CA GLN A 47 3.44 -8.90 4.70
C GLN A 47 4.42 -8.01 3.91
N LEU A 48 4.19 -7.79 2.62
CA LEU A 48 4.97 -6.88 1.78
C LEU A 48 5.11 -5.49 2.42
N LEU A 49 4.01 -4.91 2.90
CA LEU A 49 4.04 -3.57 3.53
C LEU A 49 4.77 -3.58 4.89
N THR A 50 4.71 -4.69 5.62
CA THR A 50 5.46 -4.89 6.86
C THR A 50 6.96 -4.97 6.59
N ASP A 51 7.35 -5.73 5.56
CA ASP A 51 8.74 -5.89 5.14
C ASP A 51 9.29 -4.58 4.58
N TYR A 52 8.48 -3.83 3.82
CA TYR A 52 8.84 -2.49 3.33
C TYR A 52 9.13 -1.53 4.48
N ALA A 53 8.27 -1.52 5.51
CA ALA A 53 8.51 -0.74 6.72
C ALA A 53 9.77 -1.21 7.47
N GLY A 54 10.07 -2.51 7.47
CA GLY A 54 11.32 -3.07 7.99
C GLY A 54 12.55 -2.58 7.23
N ALA A 55 12.52 -2.62 5.90
CA ALA A 55 13.58 -2.12 5.04
C ALA A 55 13.88 -0.64 5.29
N ILE A 56 12.85 0.19 5.47
CA ILE A 56 13.00 1.60 5.82
C ILE A 56 13.75 1.79 7.16
N LYS A 57 13.48 0.96 8.17
CA LYS A 57 14.23 1.02 9.43
C LYS A 57 15.70 0.65 9.22
N HIS A 58 15.99 -0.32 8.37
CA HIS A 58 17.37 -0.67 8.04
C HIS A 58 18.13 0.45 7.30
N VAL A 59 17.43 1.32 6.56
CA VAL A 59 18.04 2.54 6.01
C VAL A 59 18.58 3.43 7.11
N ASP A 60 17.86 3.58 8.23
CA ASP A 60 18.32 4.44 9.33
C ASP A 60 19.63 3.93 9.93
N GLU A 61 19.72 2.62 10.11
CA GLU A 61 20.86 1.93 10.72
C GLU A 61 22.10 1.90 9.80
N ASN A 62 21.90 1.64 8.51
CA ASN A 62 22.99 1.30 7.59
C ASN A 62 23.24 2.36 6.50
N LYS A 63 22.34 3.36 6.38
CA LYS A 63 22.34 4.38 5.32
C LYS A 63 22.35 3.78 3.90
N ASP A 64 21.84 2.56 3.76
CA ASP A 64 21.68 1.85 2.51
C ASP A 64 20.21 1.71 2.16
N ILE A 65 19.81 2.22 0.99
CA ILE A 65 18.43 2.19 0.50
C ILE A 65 18.12 0.94 -0.32
N SER A 66 19.11 0.07 -0.60
CA SER A 66 18.96 -1.09 -1.48
C SER A 66 17.73 -1.92 -1.15
N GLY A 67 17.56 -2.27 0.14
CA GLY A 67 16.41 -3.04 0.63
C GLY A 67 15.06 -2.36 0.40
N VAL A 68 14.98 -1.03 0.35
CA VAL A 68 13.75 -0.30 -0.02
C VAL A 68 13.54 -0.34 -1.53
N THR A 69 14.61 -0.13 -2.31
CA THR A 69 14.54 -0.12 -3.78
C THR A 69 14.23 -1.50 -4.37
N ASP A 70 14.46 -2.58 -3.63
CA ASP A 70 14.14 -3.96 -4.03
C ASP A 70 12.63 -4.26 -4.11
N PHE A 71 11.79 -3.40 -3.49
CA PHE A 71 10.34 -3.49 -3.60
C PHE A 71 9.81 -2.93 -4.93
N TYR A 72 10.65 -2.26 -5.71
CA TYR A 72 10.28 -1.70 -7.01
C TYR A 72 10.77 -2.63 -8.13
N SER A 73 9.95 -2.76 -9.17
CA SER A 73 10.28 -3.57 -10.36
C SER A 73 11.45 -2.96 -11.12
N SER A 74 12.24 -3.75 -11.84
CA SER A 74 13.24 -3.21 -12.79
C SER A 74 12.58 -2.37 -13.88
N ASP A 75 11.34 -2.70 -14.20
CA ASP A 75 10.55 -2.06 -15.24
C ASP A 75 9.65 -0.94 -14.68
N TYR A 76 9.93 -0.46 -13.45
CA TYR A 76 9.17 0.62 -12.84
C TYR A 76 9.13 1.84 -13.75
N MET A 77 7.90 2.32 -13.98
CA MET A 77 7.62 3.48 -14.81
C MET A 77 6.35 4.18 -14.31
N ALA A 78 6.50 5.45 -13.94
CA ALA A 78 5.41 6.29 -13.48
C ALA A 78 5.23 7.49 -14.41
N PRO A 79 4.36 7.37 -15.43
CA PRO A 79 4.14 8.45 -16.39
C PRO A 79 3.43 9.64 -15.73
N GLU A 80 3.84 10.84 -16.10
CA GLU A 80 3.34 12.13 -15.58
C GLU A 80 3.37 12.24 -14.04
N ARG A 81 4.23 11.47 -13.36
CA ARG A 81 4.33 11.46 -11.89
C ARG A 81 4.80 12.80 -11.36
N GLY A 82 5.71 13.45 -12.09
CA GLY A 82 6.46 14.61 -11.62
C GLY A 82 7.36 14.27 -10.43
N ARG A 83 8.01 15.30 -9.89
CA ARG A 83 8.82 15.21 -8.67
C ARG A 83 7.96 15.51 -7.46
N TRP A 84 8.14 14.77 -6.37
CA TRP A 84 7.39 15.09 -5.15
C TRP A 84 8.14 16.13 -4.30
N GLU A 85 7.44 17.22 -3.97
CA GLU A 85 8.01 18.34 -3.23
C GLU A 85 7.13 18.74 -2.05
N LEU A 86 7.77 19.03 -0.92
CA LEU A 86 7.12 19.58 0.27
C LEU A 86 7.02 21.10 0.13
N LYS A 87 5.80 21.60 -0.11
CA LYS A 87 5.52 23.04 -0.12
C LYS A 87 4.92 23.45 1.21
N LYS A 88 5.53 24.47 1.82
CA LYS A 88 5.07 25.03 3.10
C LYS A 88 3.62 25.51 2.97
N ASP A 89 2.77 25.06 3.88
CA ASP A 89 1.35 25.38 3.90
C ASP A 89 1.04 26.37 5.04
N VAL A 90 1.24 25.92 6.28
CA VAL A 90 0.92 26.69 7.49
C VAL A 90 2.07 26.63 8.49
N SER A 91 2.30 27.71 9.24
CA SER A 91 3.15 27.70 10.44
C SER A 91 2.39 28.28 11.62
N ILE A 92 2.41 27.58 12.76
CA ILE A 92 1.84 28.03 14.02
C ILE A 92 2.87 27.76 15.10
N SER A 93 3.31 28.82 15.79
CA SER A 93 4.41 28.72 16.77
C SER A 93 5.66 28.10 16.10
N ASP A 94 6.34 27.20 16.80
CA ASP A 94 7.51 26.45 16.31
C ASP A 94 7.15 25.19 15.50
N VAL A 95 5.91 25.07 15.03
CA VAL A 95 5.45 23.95 14.19
C VAL A 95 5.09 24.44 12.80
N SER A 96 5.62 23.77 11.79
CA SER A 96 5.31 24.00 10.38
C SER A 96 4.66 22.76 9.76
N SER A 97 3.65 23.00 8.93
CA SER A 97 2.98 22.02 8.09
C SER A 97 3.35 22.27 6.63
N PHE A 98 3.61 21.17 5.92
CA PHE A 98 4.01 21.17 4.53
C PHE A 98 3.13 20.18 3.78
N LYS A 99 2.60 20.61 2.64
CA LYS A 99 1.87 19.73 1.74
C LYS A 99 2.86 19.08 0.77
N LEU A 100 2.79 17.76 0.65
CA LEU A 100 3.47 17.04 -0.41
C LEU A 100 2.66 17.21 -1.69
N ILE A 101 3.30 17.68 -2.76
CA ILE A 101 2.68 17.86 -4.07
C ILE A 101 3.52 17.22 -5.15
N ALA A 102 2.90 16.88 -6.29
CA ALA A 102 3.62 16.56 -7.51
C ALA A 102 3.92 17.85 -8.27
N ASP A 103 5.20 18.15 -8.47
CA ASP A 103 5.70 19.27 -9.25
C ASP A 103 6.09 18.79 -10.65
N GLY A 104 5.54 19.44 -11.68
CA GLY A 104 5.70 19.03 -13.08
C GLY A 104 4.86 17.81 -13.48
N ALA A 105 5.11 17.30 -14.69
CA ALA A 105 4.41 16.16 -15.29
C ALA A 105 5.39 15.30 -16.12
N THR A 106 6.59 15.07 -15.59
CA THR A 106 7.60 14.22 -16.23
C THR A 106 7.38 12.76 -15.86
N ASP A 107 7.67 11.88 -16.80
CA ASP A 107 7.75 10.44 -16.55
C ASP A 107 8.91 10.16 -15.60
N TYR A 108 8.72 9.21 -14.69
CA TYR A 108 9.69 8.81 -13.68
C TYR A 108 10.02 7.33 -13.86
N ASN A 109 11.30 7.01 -14.06
CA ASN A 109 11.78 5.64 -14.11
C ASN A 109 12.41 5.22 -12.76
N ARG A 110 12.88 3.97 -12.67
CA ARG A 110 13.48 3.44 -11.44
C ARG A 110 14.72 4.21 -10.98
N GLY A 111 15.53 4.72 -11.90
CA GLY A 111 16.71 5.52 -11.57
C GLY A 111 16.36 6.86 -10.93
N ASP A 112 15.33 7.53 -11.44
CA ASP A 112 14.81 8.79 -10.88
C ASP A 112 14.23 8.55 -9.48
N LEU A 113 13.44 7.48 -9.33
CA LEU A 113 12.91 7.05 -8.04
C LEU A 113 14.02 6.76 -7.02
N ASN A 114 15.04 5.98 -7.40
CA ASN A 114 16.16 5.66 -6.52
C ASN A 114 16.87 6.95 -6.04
N THR A 115 17.03 7.91 -6.95
CA THR A 115 17.63 9.22 -6.63
C THR A 115 16.75 10.00 -5.65
N GLU A 116 15.44 10.03 -5.87
CA GLU A 116 14.48 10.71 -4.99
C GLU A 116 14.42 10.07 -3.59
N LEU A 117 14.38 8.73 -3.51
CA LEU A 117 14.43 8.00 -2.24
C LEU A 117 15.73 8.26 -1.49
N GLN A 118 16.88 8.21 -2.18
CA GLN A 118 18.17 8.53 -1.58
C GLN A 118 18.19 9.95 -1.01
N GLN A 119 17.71 10.94 -1.76
CA GLN A 119 17.63 12.33 -1.31
C GLN A 119 16.72 12.47 -0.09
N TYR A 120 15.55 11.83 -0.12
CA TYR A 120 14.61 11.83 1.00
C TYR A 120 15.25 11.25 2.26
N PHE A 121 15.83 10.05 2.21
CA PHE A 121 16.44 9.43 3.39
C PHE A 121 17.69 10.17 3.87
N ASN A 122 18.48 10.77 2.97
CA ASN A 122 19.62 11.61 3.35
C ASN A 122 19.18 12.91 4.06
N SER A 123 17.94 13.36 3.86
CA SER A 123 17.39 14.53 4.56
C SER A 123 17.01 14.24 6.02
N LEU A 124 17.01 12.96 6.42
CA LEU A 124 16.64 12.53 7.76
C LEU A 124 17.89 12.33 8.63
N GLU A 125 17.79 12.71 9.90
CA GLU A 125 18.79 12.37 10.92
C GLU A 125 18.51 10.97 11.49
N SER A 126 17.26 10.71 11.88
CA SER A 126 16.85 9.40 12.39
C SER A 126 15.38 9.07 12.12
N ILE A 127 15.08 7.77 12.08
CA ILE A 127 13.72 7.23 11.93
C ILE A 127 13.30 6.62 13.26
N LYS A 128 12.20 7.10 13.84
CA LYS A 128 11.67 6.59 15.12
C LYS A 128 10.59 5.55 14.91
N ARG A 129 9.68 5.80 13.96
CA ARG A 129 8.54 4.92 13.69
C ARG A 129 8.24 4.96 12.21
N VAL A 130 7.85 3.81 11.68
CA VAL A 130 7.32 3.69 10.32
C VAL A 130 6.13 2.73 10.35
N LYS A 131 5.06 3.10 9.67
CA LYS A 131 3.85 2.29 9.47
C LYS A 131 3.48 2.39 7.99
N CYS A 132 3.35 1.25 7.33
CA CYS A 132 2.77 1.14 5.99
C CYS A 132 1.58 0.19 6.06
N LYS A 133 0.42 0.65 5.60
CA LYS A 133 -0.84 -0.12 5.68
C LYS A 133 -1.64 0.07 4.42
N ILE A 134 -2.44 -0.94 4.08
CA ILE A 134 -3.49 -0.80 3.07
C ILE A 134 -4.53 0.19 3.61
N ASP A 135 -4.75 1.27 2.87
CA ASP A 135 -5.89 2.18 3.06
C ASP A 135 -7.11 1.62 2.32
N MET A 136 -6.93 1.29 1.04
CA MET A 136 -7.98 0.80 0.17
C MET A 136 -7.39 -0.11 -0.89
N ILE A 137 -8.09 -1.19 -1.21
CA ILE A 137 -7.79 -2.01 -2.39
C ILE A 137 -8.71 -1.50 -3.50
N GLU A 138 -8.14 -1.13 -4.64
CA GLU A 138 -8.89 -0.61 -5.79
C GLU A 138 -9.21 -1.71 -6.80
N GLU A 139 -8.25 -2.60 -7.05
CA GLU A 139 -8.37 -3.69 -8.01
C GLU A 139 -7.48 -4.87 -7.59
N ILE A 140 -7.99 -6.10 -7.70
CA ILE A 140 -7.21 -7.32 -7.48
C ILE A 140 -7.42 -8.26 -8.67
N GLU A 141 -6.30 -8.67 -9.24
CA GLU A 141 -6.19 -9.83 -10.10
C GLU A 141 -5.33 -10.87 -9.35
N PRO A 142 -5.95 -11.90 -8.76
CA PRO A 142 -5.27 -12.79 -7.84
C PRO A 142 -3.98 -13.36 -8.42
N GLU A 143 -2.91 -13.36 -7.60
CA GLU A 143 -1.58 -13.86 -7.97
C GLU A 143 -0.86 -13.11 -9.12
N ARG A 144 -1.48 -12.09 -9.72
CA ARG A 144 -0.94 -11.39 -10.90
C ARG A 144 -0.68 -9.91 -10.65
N ALA A 145 -1.71 -9.14 -10.32
CA ALA A 145 -1.62 -7.69 -10.22
C ALA A 145 -2.58 -7.15 -9.17
N VAL A 146 -2.19 -6.08 -8.47
CA VAL A 146 -3.04 -5.39 -7.51
C VAL A 146 -2.84 -3.89 -7.60
N THR A 147 -3.93 -3.15 -7.67
CA THR A 147 -3.92 -1.69 -7.49
C THR A 147 -4.49 -1.38 -6.12
N LEU A 148 -3.73 -0.64 -5.31
CA LEU A 148 -4.14 -0.31 -3.95
C LEU A 148 -3.63 1.07 -3.52
N ARG A 149 -4.34 1.68 -2.59
CA ARG A 149 -3.88 2.85 -1.85
C ARG A 149 -3.23 2.39 -0.55
N ILE A 150 -2.04 2.89 -0.30
CA ILE A 150 -1.35 2.74 0.99
C ILE A 150 -1.41 4.02 1.80
N LYS A 151 -1.49 3.85 3.11
CA LYS A 151 -1.17 4.87 4.10
C LYS A 151 0.26 4.65 4.60
N TYR A 152 1.10 5.64 4.40
CA TYR A 152 2.47 5.70 4.87
C TYR A 152 2.58 6.73 5.99
N ILE A 153 3.08 6.31 7.14
CA ILE A 153 3.39 7.19 8.26
C ILE A 153 4.85 6.98 8.65
N LEU A 154 5.63 8.05 8.69
CA LEU A 154 7.00 8.02 9.19
C LEU A 154 7.21 9.14 10.19
N ASP A 155 7.66 8.78 11.38
CA ASP A 155 8.06 9.72 12.44
C ASP A 155 9.57 9.69 12.60
N GLY A 156 10.19 10.84 12.75
CA GLY A 156 11.64 10.94 12.78
C GLY A 156 12.15 12.28 13.27
N VAL A 157 13.45 12.45 13.10
CA VAL A 157 14.16 13.72 13.26
C VAL A 157 14.82 14.05 11.93
N ASP A 158 14.66 15.27 11.45
CA ASP A 158 15.30 15.74 10.21
C ASP A 158 16.75 16.20 10.47
N GLN A 159 17.52 16.47 9.42
CA GLN A 159 18.92 16.93 9.54
C GLN A 159 19.10 18.25 10.33
N ASN A 160 18.03 19.01 10.58
CA ASN A 160 18.07 20.24 11.38
C ASN A 160 17.75 19.97 12.87
N GLY A 161 17.55 18.71 13.26
CA GLY A 161 17.20 18.31 14.62
C GLY A 161 15.72 18.51 14.95
N LEU A 162 14.85 18.80 13.96
CA LEU A 162 13.42 18.97 14.20
C LEU A 162 12.70 17.63 14.15
N ALA A 163 11.80 17.41 15.12
CA ALA A 163 10.91 16.27 15.09
C ALA A 163 9.90 16.45 13.95
N PHE A 164 9.64 15.40 13.19
CA PHE A 164 8.66 15.43 12.12
C PHE A 164 7.79 14.18 12.07
N GLN A 165 6.64 14.31 11.43
CA GLN A 165 5.78 13.21 11.00
C GLN A 165 5.35 13.43 9.55
N ASP A 166 5.60 12.43 8.73
CA ASP A 166 5.02 12.28 7.41
C ASP A 166 3.74 11.46 7.48
N ARG A 167 2.71 11.91 6.77
CA ARG A 167 1.49 11.16 6.50
C ARG A 167 1.20 11.28 5.02
N PHE A 168 1.56 10.25 4.28
CA PHE A 168 1.42 10.22 2.83
C PHE A 168 0.49 9.09 2.43
N PHE A 169 -0.28 9.33 1.39
CA PHE A 169 -1.13 8.34 0.74
C PHE A 169 -0.69 8.21 -0.69
N TYR A 170 -0.37 6.98 -1.06
CA TYR A 170 0.09 6.64 -2.40
C TYR A 170 -0.83 5.60 -2.98
N ARG A 171 -1.12 5.72 -4.27
CA ARG A 171 -1.64 4.62 -5.06
C ARG A 171 -0.45 3.85 -5.62
N TRP A 172 -0.42 2.55 -5.39
CA TRP A 172 0.57 1.62 -5.92
C TRP A 172 -0.09 0.64 -6.87
N TRP A 173 0.59 0.40 -7.98
CA TRP A 173 0.31 -0.72 -8.86
C TRP A 173 1.39 -1.76 -8.63
N LEU A 174 0.95 -2.93 -8.17
CA LEU A 174 1.80 -4.07 -7.88
C LEU A 174 1.63 -5.12 -8.97
N VAL A 175 2.73 -5.79 -9.32
CA VAL A 175 2.71 -7.03 -10.11
C VAL A 175 3.45 -8.12 -9.35
N ASN A 176 3.02 -9.37 -9.52
CA ASN A 176 3.75 -10.51 -9.01
C ASN A 176 4.78 -10.95 -10.04
N GLU A 177 6.06 -10.82 -9.71
CA GLU A 177 7.19 -11.29 -10.54
C GLU A 177 7.65 -12.71 -10.15
N GLY A 178 6.94 -13.35 -9.21
CA GLY A 178 7.14 -14.75 -8.84
C GLY A 178 6.83 -15.68 -10.01
N GLY A 179 7.85 -16.11 -10.74
CA GLY A 179 7.71 -16.90 -11.98
C GLY A 179 7.15 -18.32 -11.83
N ALA A 180 6.70 -18.74 -10.65
CA ALA A 180 6.10 -20.04 -10.38
C ALA A 180 4.76 -19.88 -9.64
N ALA A 181 3.81 -20.80 -9.88
CA ALA A 181 2.53 -20.80 -9.18
C ALA A 181 2.73 -20.86 -7.66
N GLY A 182 2.11 -19.93 -6.93
CA GLY A 182 2.27 -19.79 -5.47
C GLY A 182 3.58 -19.13 -5.00
N ALA A 183 4.49 -18.75 -5.92
CA ALA A 183 5.60 -17.85 -5.59
C ALA A 183 5.11 -16.40 -5.66
N PHE A 184 5.37 -15.64 -4.60
CA PHE A 184 4.99 -14.24 -4.53
C PHE A 184 6.24 -13.38 -4.42
N ASP A 185 6.50 -12.57 -5.45
CA ASP A 185 7.47 -11.49 -5.44
C ASP A 185 6.78 -10.23 -5.96
N TRP A 186 6.01 -9.60 -5.07
CA TRP A 186 5.24 -8.41 -5.42
C TRP A 186 6.16 -7.20 -5.57
N LYS A 187 6.15 -6.59 -6.75
CA LYS A 187 6.91 -5.37 -7.04
C LYS A 187 6.00 -4.21 -7.38
N VAL A 188 6.35 -3.02 -6.89
CA VAL A 188 5.77 -1.76 -7.33
C VAL A 188 6.28 -1.46 -8.74
N VAL A 189 5.37 -1.45 -9.71
CA VAL A 189 5.69 -1.07 -11.11
C VAL A 189 5.35 0.38 -11.40
N ARG A 190 4.48 0.98 -10.58
CA ARG A 190 4.07 2.37 -10.69
C ARG A 190 3.57 2.86 -9.34
N ASP A 191 3.77 4.15 -9.07
CA ASP A 191 3.17 4.86 -7.95
C ASP A 191 2.54 6.18 -8.39
N GLN A 192 1.69 6.72 -7.51
CA GLN A 192 1.08 8.04 -7.67
C GLN A 192 0.81 8.62 -6.29
N LEU A 193 1.14 9.91 -6.12
CA LEU A 193 0.74 10.68 -4.95
C LEU A 193 -0.77 10.93 -4.98
N VAL A 194 -1.47 10.49 -3.93
CA VAL A 194 -2.88 10.80 -3.72
C VAL A 194 -2.99 12.06 -2.86
N GLU A 195 -2.33 12.05 -1.71
CA GLU A 195 -2.24 13.19 -0.81
C GLU A 195 -1.05 13.02 0.14
N GLY A 196 -0.56 14.11 0.71
CA GLY A 196 0.50 14.01 1.70
C GLY A 196 0.74 15.27 2.49
N VAL A 197 1.05 15.10 3.78
CA VAL A 197 1.41 16.19 4.69
C VAL A 197 2.63 15.77 5.51
N ARG A 198 3.59 16.68 5.66
CA ARG A 198 4.62 16.63 6.70
C ARG A 198 4.30 17.69 7.74
N THR A 199 4.40 17.35 9.02
CA THR A 199 4.59 18.34 10.07
C THR A 199 5.95 18.23 10.68
N SER A 200 6.57 19.37 11.00
CA SER A 200 7.89 19.45 11.59
C SER A 200 7.96 20.59 12.60
N GLY A 201 8.64 20.37 13.72
CA GLY A 201 8.73 21.35 14.80
C GLY A 201 9.47 20.86 16.04
N THR A 202 9.53 21.72 17.05
CA THR A 202 10.10 21.40 18.37
C THR A 202 9.09 20.64 19.24
N ARG A 203 9.57 19.93 20.26
CA ARG A 203 8.71 19.23 21.23
C ARG A 203 7.76 20.21 21.94
N GLU A 204 8.30 21.35 22.34
CA GLU A 204 7.57 22.43 22.99
C GLU A 204 6.52 23.03 22.05
N GLY A 205 6.86 23.20 20.77
CA GLY A 205 5.94 23.62 19.71
C GLY A 205 4.74 22.70 19.61
N PHE A 206 4.96 21.39 19.46
CA PHE A 206 3.88 20.40 19.38
C PHE A 206 2.99 20.36 20.63
N ALA A 207 3.54 20.57 21.82
CA ALA A 207 2.76 20.62 23.07
C ALA A 207 1.84 21.85 23.18
N SER A 208 2.13 22.91 22.41
CA SER A 208 1.45 24.22 22.50
C SER A 208 0.41 24.49 21.41
N VAL A 209 0.29 23.61 20.40
CA VAL A 209 -0.55 23.82 19.22
C VAL A 209 -1.74 22.86 19.23
N ASN A 210 -2.95 23.38 18.97
CA ASN A 210 -4.10 22.51 18.67
C ASN A 210 -3.87 21.84 17.30
N PRO A 211 -3.81 20.49 17.23
CA PRO A 211 -3.51 19.81 15.98
C PRO A 211 -4.48 20.10 14.83
N MET A 212 -5.75 20.41 15.13
CA MET A 212 -6.74 20.77 14.10
C MET A 212 -6.35 22.05 13.34
N ASN A 213 -5.57 22.94 13.96
CA ASN A 213 -5.14 24.19 13.33
C ASN A 213 -3.97 24.00 12.36
N LEU A 214 -3.30 22.84 12.37
CA LEU A 214 -2.20 22.51 11.47
C LEU A 214 -2.69 21.90 10.14
N GLY A 215 -4.01 21.87 9.91
CA GLY A 215 -4.61 21.14 8.78
C GLY A 215 -4.46 19.62 8.91
N ILE A 216 -3.97 19.13 10.05
CA ILE A 216 -3.97 17.72 10.39
C ILE A 216 -5.34 17.42 10.98
N ASP A 217 -6.25 16.90 10.17
CA ASP A 217 -7.49 16.36 10.67
C ASP A 217 -7.20 15.10 11.51
N PHE A 218 -7.09 15.24 12.83
CA PHE A 218 -7.08 14.12 13.77
C PHE A 218 -8.46 13.44 13.87
N THR A 219 -9.49 13.93 13.16
CA THR A 219 -10.86 13.40 13.23
C THR A 219 -11.05 12.09 12.44
N HIS A 220 -9.99 11.52 11.86
CA HIS A 220 -9.95 10.14 11.41
C HIS A 220 -8.89 9.31 12.17
N ALA A 221 -9.38 8.71 13.27
CA ALA A 221 -8.79 7.64 14.08
C ALA A 221 -7.70 8.04 15.10
N ARG A 222 -8.11 7.99 16.38
CA ARG A 222 -7.32 7.79 17.61
C ARG A 222 -5.91 7.24 17.33
N ASP A 223 -4.87 7.99 17.68
CA ASP A 223 -3.57 7.41 18.02
C ASP A 223 -3.63 7.04 19.51
N PRO A 224 -3.77 5.75 19.88
CA PRO A 224 -3.83 5.34 21.28
C PRO A 224 -2.52 5.58 22.03
N ASP A 225 -1.43 5.90 21.33
CA ASP A 225 -0.10 6.11 21.93
C ASP A 225 0.18 7.58 22.32
N LEU A 226 -0.76 8.50 22.10
CA LEU A 226 -0.60 9.90 22.54
C LEU A 226 -1.11 10.15 23.97
N ASP A 227 -1.81 9.18 24.57
CA ASP A 227 -2.35 9.24 25.94
C ASP A 227 -1.69 8.20 26.91
N ALA A 228 -0.51 7.65 26.55
CA ALA A 228 0.23 6.70 27.38
C ALA A 228 1.51 7.31 27.98
#